data_AF-A0A0B1SLR4-F1
#
_entry.id   AF-A0A0B1SLR4-F1
#
_cell.length_a   1.000
_cell.length_b   1.000
_cell.length_c   1.000
_cell.angle_alpha   90.00
_cell.angle_beta   90.00
_cell.angle_gamma   90.00
#
_symmetry.space_group_name_H-M   'P 1'
#
loop_
_entity.id
_entity.type
_entity.pdbx_description
1 polymer ?
#
loop_
_entity_poly.entity_id
_entity_poly.type
_entity_poly.pdbx_seq_one_letter_code
_entity_poly.pdbx_strand_id
1 'polypeptide(L)'
;MIYTVHTLLGAMRDVLKSGDMDPCLEDILDIVVQEQFTAVSEEKEVGEIKAEVSEAKKNPTPGTLLLLGRYVSSSAVGVLLNRFMTVVDSLTSAKMISKARNLLSMFGNGLKDNQGFAPASQLIFIHQMLVTNTEKMKTVTGNQKEPTDSEFLEEEHKSCLLLPPEPKRIGVLVKPVLKSRSHIFLEFALQLLGALITGKHFDRNDPEHIKRLDPFVPLIIRSLEFKYEKEGARSIAVDLLAQISKIEKDAFAPHFRMVLPALRAIFASESLFSNNSERTISGICYGIATMLQSMGEEAREVFALEDFCALFDSLEPLMKCEGSSAIRLSAASLIGQCLSHYDLAFFTPERASELMGWCCWQLRDKQLAENVALQASKILMVISHHLTHEQFTTLVEKLAHICHFEISHQPNLSLKVCFRSPQISN
;
A
#
# COMPACT_ATOMS: atom_id res chain seq x y z
N MET A 1 -30.14 16.60 6.94
CA MET A 1 -29.98 16.09 8.33
C MET A 1 -28.53 15.96 8.77
N ILE A 2 -27.66 15.23 8.07
CA ILE A 2 -26.24 15.10 8.44
C ILE A 2 -25.53 16.46 8.60
N TYR A 3 -25.89 17.45 7.77
CA TYR A 3 -25.31 18.80 7.82
C TYR A 3 -25.59 19.51 9.14
N THR A 4 -26.83 19.42 9.62
CA THR A 4 -27.25 19.99 10.90
C THR A 4 -26.52 19.31 12.06
N VAL A 5 -26.47 17.97 12.06
CA VAL A 5 -25.75 17.19 13.09
C VAL A 5 -24.27 17.57 13.12
N HIS A 6 -23.61 17.59 11.96
CA HIS A 6 -22.21 17.98 11.88
C HIS A 6 -21.95 19.39 12.41
N THR A 7 -22.81 20.34 12.05
CA THR A 7 -22.68 21.74 12.47
C THR A 7 -22.88 21.88 13.98
N LEU A 8 -23.85 21.16 14.55
CA LEU A 8 -24.08 21.11 15.99
C LEU A 8 -22.87 20.52 16.74
N LEU A 9 -22.37 19.36 16.30
CA LEU A 9 -21.19 18.73 16.91
C LEU A 9 -19.95 19.61 16.78
N GLY A 10 -19.80 20.29 15.64
CA GLY A 10 -18.72 21.26 15.44
C GLY A 10 -18.79 22.44 16.41
N ALA A 11 -20.01 22.95 16.71
CA ALA A 11 -20.22 24.02 17.66
C ALA A 11 -20.00 23.59 19.13
N MET A 12 -20.19 22.30 19.44
CA MET A 12 -20.04 21.76 20.79
C MET A 12 -18.64 21.21 21.09
N ARG A 13 -17.69 21.28 20.15
CA ARG A 13 -16.36 20.67 20.24
C ARG A 13 -15.56 21.01 21.51
N ASP A 14 -15.73 22.21 22.04
CA ASP A 14 -14.95 22.70 23.19
C ASP A 14 -15.59 22.30 24.53
N VAL A 15 -16.82 21.78 24.49
CA VAL A 15 -17.59 21.36 25.68
C VAL A 15 -17.71 19.84 25.76
N LEU A 16 -17.71 19.15 24.61
CA LEU A 16 -17.83 17.69 24.54
C LEU A 16 -16.65 16.98 25.21
N LYS A 17 -16.96 15.96 25.99
CA LYS A 17 -16.03 15.03 26.62
C LYS A 17 -16.20 13.63 26.05
N SER A 18 -15.21 12.78 26.27
CA SER A 18 -15.31 11.37 25.88
C SER A 18 -16.47 10.70 26.64
N GLY A 19 -17.34 10.02 25.91
CA GLY A 19 -18.55 9.35 26.40
C GLY A 19 -19.84 10.13 26.16
N ASP A 20 -19.78 11.45 25.94
CA ASP A 20 -20.99 12.28 25.73
C ASP A 20 -21.74 11.90 24.44
N MET A 21 -21.04 11.30 23.48
CA MET A 21 -21.58 10.85 22.20
C MET A 21 -22.21 9.46 22.25
N ASP A 22 -21.97 8.68 23.31
CA ASP A 22 -22.38 7.28 23.37
C ASP A 22 -23.91 7.08 23.28
N PRO A 23 -24.76 7.89 23.95
CA PRO A 23 -26.21 7.70 23.92
C PRO A 23 -26.86 7.94 22.56
N CYS A 24 -26.27 8.82 21.73
CA CYS A 24 -26.80 9.18 20.42
C CYS A 24 -26.02 8.51 19.27
N LEU A 25 -25.13 7.58 19.59
CA LEU A 25 -24.22 6.97 18.64
C LEU A 25 -24.97 6.16 17.57
N GLU A 26 -25.97 5.37 17.97
CA GLU A 26 -26.83 4.62 17.05
C GLU A 26 -27.58 5.55 16.09
N ASP A 27 -28.21 6.61 16.61
CA ASP A 27 -28.95 7.58 15.80
C ASP A 27 -28.05 8.25 14.77
N ILE A 28 -26.86 8.72 15.18
CA ILE A 28 -25.93 9.36 14.26
C ILE A 28 -25.44 8.38 13.20
N LEU A 29 -25.22 7.11 13.56
CA LEU A 29 -24.81 6.10 12.60
C LEU A 29 -25.93 5.73 11.63
N ASP A 30 -27.20 5.77 12.02
CA ASP A 30 -28.34 5.65 11.09
C ASP A 30 -28.36 6.80 10.09
N ILE A 31 -28.15 8.03 10.56
CA ILE A 31 -28.05 9.21 9.70
C ILE A 31 -26.90 9.05 8.70
N VAL A 32 -25.74 8.57 9.15
CA VAL A 32 -24.57 8.32 8.31
C VAL A 32 -24.88 7.25 7.25
N VAL A 33 -25.51 6.14 7.65
CA VAL A 33 -25.83 5.04 6.75
C VAL A 33 -26.83 5.49 5.70
N GLN A 34 -27.89 6.18 6.12
CA GLN A 34 -28.88 6.76 5.22
C GLN A 34 -28.22 7.72 4.22
N GLU A 35 -27.38 8.63 4.70
CA GLU A 35 -26.72 9.64 3.88
C GLU A 35 -25.73 9.05 2.85
N GLN A 36 -25.01 7.97 3.20
CA GLN A 36 -23.88 7.48 2.39
C GLN A 36 -24.17 6.21 1.58
N PHE A 37 -25.11 5.38 2.00
CA PHE A 37 -25.32 4.04 1.46
C PHE A 37 -26.76 3.75 1.00
N THR A 38 -27.66 4.74 1.02
CA THR A 38 -29.04 4.59 0.51
C THR A 38 -29.30 5.49 -0.69
N ALA A 39 -30.54 5.46 -1.21
CA ALA A 39 -31.00 6.29 -2.33
C ALA A 39 -30.71 7.80 -2.14
N VAL A 40 -30.68 8.29 -0.89
CA VAL A 40 -30.32 9.67 -0.57
C VAL A 40 -28.90 10.03 -1.07
N SER A 41 -27.96 9.07 -1.03
CA SER A 41 -26.63 9.28 -1.59
C SER A 41 -26.64 9.41 -3.11
N GLU A 42 -27.57 8.74 -3.79
CA GLU A 42 -27.67 8.74 -5.25
C GLU A 42 -28.34 10.04 -5.73
N GLU A 43 -29.38 10.49 -5.04
CA GLU A 43 -30.04 11.78 -5.28
C GLU A 43 -29.04 12.95 -5.19
N LYS A 44 -28.17 12.95 -4.18
CA LYS A 44 -27.14 13.99 -4.03
C LYS A 44 -26.07 13.95 -5.12
N GLU A 45 -25.98 12.90 -5.93
CA GLU A 45 -25.05 12.84 -7.05
C GLU A 45 -25.63 13.46 -8.33
N VAL A 46 -26.95 13.70 -8.38
CA VAL A 46 -27.65 14.34 -9.50
C VAL A 46 -27.25 15.82 -9.61
N GLY A 47 -26.80 16.23 -10.79
CA GLY A 47 -26.25 17.57 -11.05
C GLY A 47 -27.26 18.70 -10.77
N GLU A 48 -28.53 18.50 -11.09
CA GLU A 48 -29.61 19.48 -10.84
C GLU A 48 -29.83 19.71 -9.35
N ILE A 49 -29.92 18.63 -8.56
CA ILE A 49 -30.08 18.68 -7.10
C ILE A 49 -28.86 19.36 -6.45
N LYS A 50 -27.65 19.06 -6.93
CA LYS A 50 -26.44 19.77 -6.49
C LYS A 50 -26.48 21.25 -6.81
N ALA A 51 -27.05 21.66 -7.93
CA ALA A 51 -27.05 23.08 -8.33
C ALA A 51 -27.91 23.92 -7.38
N GLU A 52 -29.08 23.41 -7.00
CA GLU A 52 -30.08 24.12 -6.22
C GLU A 52 -29.87 24.03 -4.70
N VAL A 53 -29.40 22.89 -4.18
CA VAL A 53 -29.35 22.65 -2.73
C VAL A 53 -27.91 22.71 -2.20
N SER A 54 -27.60 23.72 -1.38
CA SER A 54 -26.27 23.89 -0.79
C SER A 54 -25.84 22.72 0.13
N GLU A 55 -26.80 22.05 0.78
CA GLU A 55 -26.57 20.83 1.57
C GLU A 55 -26.23 19.60 0.72
N ALA A 56 -26.59 19.57 -0.57
CA ALA A 56 -26.20 18.52 -1.51
C ALA A 56 -24.78 18.76 -2.06
N LYS A 57 -24.30 20.01 -2.05
CA LYS A 57 -22.91 20.36 -2.44
C LYS A 57 -21.87 19.91 -1.41
N LYS A 58 -22.23 19.85 -0.13
CA LYS A 58 -21.32 19.51 0.97
C LYS A 58 -21.51 18.06 1.42
N ASN A 59 -20.42 17.34 1.65
CA ASN A 59 -20.44 16.04 2.31
C ASN A 59 -19.73 16.14 3.68
N PRO A 60 -20.45 16.50 4.77
CA PRO A 60 -19.88 16.65 6.10
C PRO A 60 -19.71 15.32 6.85
N THR A 61 -20.15 14.20 6.26
CA THR A 61 -20.12 12.86 6.89
C THR A 61 -18.72 12.45 7.33
N PRO A 62 -17.65 12.61 6.53
CA PRO A 62 -16.28 12.33 6.96
C PRO A 62 -15.87 13.13 8.21
N GLY A 63 -16.23 14.41 8.27
CA GLY A 63 -15.97 15.27 9.43
C GLY A 63 -16.82 14.90 10.65
N THR A 64 -18.02 14.36 10.45
CA THR A 64 -18.88 13.86 11.52
C THR A 64 -18.27 12.61 12.17
N LEU A 65 -17.74 11.69 11.37
CA LEU A 65 -17.05 10.49 11.88
C LEU A 65 -15.76 10.83 12.62
N LEU A 66 -15.04 11.86 12.17
CA LEU A 66 -13.88 12.39 12.88
C LEU A 66 -14.25 12.89 14.29
N LEU A 67 -15.33 13.67 14.40
CA LEU A 67 -15.81 14.17 15.69
C LEU A 67 -16.31 13.02 16.58
N LEU A 68 -17.04 12.05 16.03
CA LEU A 68 -17.45 10.85 16.76
C LEU A 68 -16.25 10.10 17.34
N GLY A 69 -15.21 9.85 16.54
CA GLY A 69 -14.00 9.17 17.00
C GLY A 69 -13.31 9.91 18.15
N ARG A 70 -13.39 11.24 18.19
CA ARG A 70 -12.76 12.08 19.21
C ARG A 70 -13.47 12.06 20.57
N TYR A 71 -14.78 11.83 20.61
CA TYR A 71 -15.61 11.95 21.81
C TYR A 71 -16.36 10.67 22.20
N VAL A 72 -16.19 9.57 21.48
CA VAL A 72 -16.73 8.25 21.90
C VAL A 72 -15.96 7.71 23.11
N SER A 73 -16.63 6.95 23.99
CA SER A 73 -15.93 6.21 25.05
C SER A 73 -15.21 4.98 24.49
N SER A 74 -14.17 4.50 25.19
CA SER A 74 -13.45 3.28 24.80
C SER A 74 -14.35 2.04 24.70
N SER A 75 -15.37 1.92 25.56
CA SER A 75 -16.35 0.82 25.54
C SER A 75 -17.28 0.85 24.33
N ALA A 76 -17.61 2.05 23.82
CA ALA A 76 -18.54 2.20 22.70
C ALA A 76 -17.88 2.00 21.33
N VAL A 77 -16.54 2.09 21.22
CA VAL A 77 -15.81 1.90 19.95
C VAL A 77 -16.09 0.53 19.34
N GLY A 78 -16.08 -0.54 20.15
CA GLY A 78 -16.34 -1.90 19.67
C GLY A 78 -17.76 -2.07 19.12
N VAL A 79 -18.75 -1.46 19.76
CA VAL A 79 -20.16 -1.45 19.32
C VAL A 79 -20.29 -0.75 17.97
N LEU A 80 -19.68 0.45 17.84
CA LEU A 80 -19.66 1.22 16.60
C LEU A 80 -19.04 0.41 15.45
N LEU A 81 -17.89 -0.22 15.67
CA LEU A 81 -17.21 -0.98 14.62
C LEU A 81 -17.99 -2.23 14.20
N ASN A 82 -18.65 -2.92 15.14
CA ASN A 82 -19.50 -4.07 14.81
C ASN A 82 -20.70 -3.67 13.94
N ARG A 83 -21.31 -2.52 14.23
CA ARG A 83 -22.37 -1.96 13.39
C ARG A 83 -21.85 -1.61 12.00
N PHE A 84 -20.71 -0.93 11.92
CA PHE A 84 -20.04 -0.66 10.65
C PHE A 84 -19.69 -1.93 9.90
N MET A 85 -19.31 -3.02 10.58
CA MET A 85 -19.03 -4.31 9.92
C MET A 85 -20.27 -4.86 9.23
N THR A 86 -21.42 -4.78 9.89
CA THR A 86 -22.71 -5.19 9.32
C THR A 86 -23.08 -4.36 8.09
N VAL A 87 -22.89 -3.04 8.15
CA VAL A 87 -23.10 -2.14 7.00
C VAL A 87 -22.14 -2.48 5.87
N VAL A 88 -20.85 -2.63 6.19
CA VAL A 88 -19.81 -2.91 5.21
C VAL A 88 -20.07 -4.24 4.51
N ASP A 89 -20.51 -5.29 5.22
CA ASP A 89 -20.84 -6.59 4.64
C ASP A 89 -22.10 -6.56 3.74
N SER A 90 -23.01 -5.61 3.92
CA SER A 90 -24.20 -5.46 3.07
C SER A 90 -23.97 -4.66 1.77
N LEU A 91 -22.87 -3.89 1.68
CA LEU A 91 -22.56 -3.11 0.47
C LEU A 91 -22.40 -4.01 -0.76
N THR A 92 -22.65 -3.50 -1.96
CA THR A 92 -22.48 -4.29 -3.20
C THR A 92 -21.55 -3.62 -4.20
N SER A 93 -21.42 -2.30 -4.13
CA SER A 93 -20.61 -1.50 -5.06
C SER A 93 -19.22 -1.18 -4.51
N ALA A 94 -18.20 -1.27 -5.37
CA ALA A 94 -16.84 -0.83 -5.07
C ALA A 94 -16.77 0.65 -4.64
N LYS A 95 -17.65 1.50 -5.21
CA LYS A 95 -17.78 2.92 -4.84
C LYS A 95 -18.24 3.08 -3.39
N MET A 96 -19.24 2.31 -2.97
CA MET A 96 -19.73 2.32 -1.58
C MET A 96 -18.66 1.79 -0.62
N ILE A 97 -17.95 0.72 -0.99
CA ILE A 97 -16.84 0.18 -0.20
C ILE A 97 -15.74 1.24 -0.01
N SER A 98 -15.40 2.00 -1.06
CA SER A 98 -14.44 3.10 -0.98
C SER A 98 -14.92 4.22 -0.05
N LYS A 99 -16.21 4.60 -0.11
CA LYS A 99 -16.82 5.53 0.85
C LYS A 99 -16.68 5.00 2.29
N ALA A 100 -16.98 3.74 2.54
CA ALA A 100 -16.86 3.13 3.86
C ALA A 100 -15.41 3.13 4.39
N ARG A 101 -14.43 2.81 3.55
CA ARG A 101 -13.00 2.92 3.91
C ARG A 101 -12.62 4.33 4.34
N ASN A 102 -13.07 5.34 3.59
CA ASN A 102 -12.81 6.74 3.94
C ASN A 102 -13.46 7.13 5.28
N LEU A 103 -14.70 6.71 5.54
CA LEU A 103 -15.38 6.98 6.81
C LEU A 103 -14.67 6.32 8.00
N LEU A 104 -14.25 5.06 7.86
CA LEU A 104 -13.44 4.36 8.86
C LEU A 104 -12.10 5.08 9.09
N SER A 105 -11.41 5.49 8.02
CA SER A 105 -10.16 6.26 8.14
C SER A 105 -10.34 7.56 8.93
N MET A 106 -11.41 8.31 8.66
CA MET A 106 -11.72 9.54 9.40
C MET A 106 -12.10 9.27 10.85
N PHE A 107 -12.84 8.20 11.12
CA PHE A 107 -13.12 7.76 12.49
C PHE A 107 -11.83 7.40 13.24
N GLY A 108 -10.91 6.69 12.60
CA GLY A 108 -9.58 6.35 13.15
C GLY A 108 -8.74 7.59 13.46
N ASN A 109 -8.75 8.58 12.57
CA ASN A 109 -8.10 9.88 12.84
C ASN A 109 -8.71 10.59 14.06
N GLY A 110 -10.01 10.42 14.30
CA GLY A 110 -10.69 10.93 15.48
C GLY A 110 -10.26 10.20 16.76
N LEU A 111 -10.20 8.86 16.70
CA LEU A 111 -9.77 8.02 17.80
C LEU A 111 -8.35 8.35 18.25
N LYS A 112 -7.43 8.59 17.32
CA LYS A 112 -6.04 8.98 17.62
C LYS A 112 -5.94 10.18 18.56
N ASP A 113 -6.86 11.14 18.44
CA ASP A 113 -6.89 12.38 19.21
C ASP A 113 -7.89 12.33 20.40
N ASN A 114 -8.45 11.15 20.69
CA ASN A 114 -9.45 10.98 21.74
C ASN A 114 -8.82 10.93 23.13
N GLN A 115 -9.10 11.95 23.94
CA GLN A 115 -8.52 12.09 25.28
C GLN A 115 -9.04 11.06 26.29
N GLY A 116 -10.23 10.49 26.09
CA GLY A 116 -10.80 9.47 26.96
C GLY A 116 -10.43 8.04 26.56
N PHE A 117 -9.61 7.87 25.51
CA PHE A 117 -9.12 6.57 25.09
C PHE A 117 -7.60 6.50 25.23
N ALA A 118 -7.15 5.96 26.37
CA ALA A 118 -5.73 5.89 26.70
C ALA A 118 -4.92 5.15 25.60
N PRO A 119 -3.71 5.64 25.24
CA PRO A 119 -2.90 5.05 24.16
C PRO A 119 -2.61 3.56 24.33
N ALA A 120 -2.36 3.10 25.57
CA ALA A 120 -2.16 1.68 25.85
C ALA A 120 -3.41 0.84 25.55
N SER A 121 -4.60 1.33 25.93
CA SER A 121 -5.87 0.68 25.62
C SER A 121 -6.16 0.68 24.12
N GLN A 122 -5.75 1.73 23.40
CA GLN A 122 -5.86 1.79 21.94
C GLN A 122 -4.97 0.74 21.26
N LEU A 123 -3.72 0.56 21.73
CA LEU A 123 -2.83 -0.49 21.22
C LEU A 123 -3.41 -1.89 21.46
N ILE A 124 -3.94 -2.15 22.66
CA ILE A 124 -4.60 -3.43 22.97
C ILE A 124 -5.78 -3.68 22.03
N PHE A 125 -6.61 -2.65 21.83
CA PHE A 125 -7.76 -2.72 20.93
C PHE A 125 -7.35 -3.01 19.48
N ILE A 126 -6.34 -2.31 18.97
CA ILE A 126 -5.81 -2.53 17.61
C ILE A 126 -5.25 -3.93 17.48
N HIS A 127 -4.48 -4.40 18.47
CA HIS A 127 -3.92 -5.74 18.46
C HIS A 127 -5.03 -6.80 18.38
N GLN A 128 -6.06 -6.70 19.23
CA GLN A 128 -7.23 -7.59 19.19
C GLN A 128 -7.93 -7.56 17.83
N MET A 129 -8.06 -6.37 17.24
CA MET A 129 -8.68 -6.18 15.93
C MET A 129 -7.86 -6.81 14.81
N LEU A 130 -6.53 -6.67 14.84
CA LEU A 130 -5.62 -7.30 13.87
C LEU A 130 -5.69 -8.83 13.97
N VAL A 131 -5.62 -9.39 15.19
CA VAL A 131 -5.72 -10.84 15.42
C VAL A 131 -7.05 -11.37 14.89
N THR A 132 -8.17 -10.79 15.34
CA THR A 132 -9.52 -11.24 14.98
C THR A 132 -9.75 -11.21 13.47
N ASN A 133 -9.36 -10.11 12.79
CA ASN A 133 -9.57 -10.00 11.36
C ASN A 133 -8.59 -10.87 10.56
N THR A 134 -7.35 -11.06 11.04
CA THR A 134 -6.40 -11.99 10.43
C THR A 134 -6.91 -13.43 10.48
N GLU A 135 -7.51 -13.86 11.58
CA GLU A 135 -8.09 -15.20 11.73
C GLU A 135 -9.30 -15.41 10.82
N LYS A 136 -10.24 -14.44 10.77
CA LYS A 136 -11.37 -14.46 9.83
C LYS A 136 -10.91 -14.56 8.37
N MET A 137 -9.75 -14.00 8.05
CA MET A 137 -9.18 -14.05 6.71
C MET A 137 -8.53 -15.41 6.39
N LYS A 138 -8.02 -16.13 7.39
CA LYS A 138 -7.48 -17.49 7.22
C LYS A 138 -8.61 -18.50 6.93
N THR A 139 -9.71 -18.45 7.66
CA THR A 139 -10.83 -19.40 7.51
C THR A 139 -11.50 -19.33 6.14
N VAL A 140 -11.58 -18.13 5.56
CA VAL A 140 -12.11 -17.94 4.19
C VAL A 140 -11.17 -18.49 3.11
N THR A 141 -9.86 -18.48 3.37
CA THR A 141 -8.84 -18.93 2.39
C THR A 141 -8.63 -20.46 2.43
N GLY A 142 -8.90 -21.11 3.57
CA GLY A 142 -8.76 -22.57 3.72
C GLY A 142 -9.85 -23.43 3.07
N ASN A 143 -10.98 -22.83 2.68
CA ASN A 143 -12.10 -23.54 2.03
C ASN A 143 -12.13 -23.41 0.50
N GLN A 144 -11.14 -22.76 -0.10
CA GLN A 144 -10.94 -22.76 -1.55
C GLN A 144 -9.92 -23.84 -1.89
N LYS A 145 -10.40 -25.09 -2.06
CA LYS A 145 -9.62 -26.06 -2.85
C LYS A 145 -9.43 -25.45 -4.23
N GLU A 146 -8.18 -25.40 -4.68
CA GLU A 146 -7.87 -25.19 -6.10
C GLU A 146 -8.73 -26.17 -6.92
N PRO A 147 -9.35 -25.75 -8.03
CA PRO A 147 -9.92 -26.70 -8.95
C PRO A 147 -8.72 -27.45 -9.54
N THR A 148 -8.46 -28.65 -9.02
CA THR A 148 -7.56 -29.60 -9.65
C THR A 148 -8.10 -29.86 -11.06
N ASP A 149 -7.24 -29.78 -12.09
CA ASP A 149 -7.53 -30.00 -13.52
C ASP A 149 -8.00 -31.43 -13.87
N SER A 150 -8.57 -32.17 -12.92
CA SER A 150 -8.94 -33.57 -13.00
C SER A 150 -10.45 -33.81 -12.87
N GLU A 151 -11.30 -32.90 -13.37
CA GLU A 151 -12.75 -33.11 -13.53
C GLU A 151 -13.24 -32.84 -14.96
N PHE A 152 -12.35 -32.89 -15.97
CA PHE A 152 -12.72 -32.77 -17.39
C PHE A 152 -12.90 -34.11 -18.13
N LEU A 153 -12.94 -35.24 -17.42
CA LEU A 153 -13.12 -36.56 -18.04
C LEU A 153 -14.20 -37.33 -17.31
N GLU A 154 -15.46 -37.02 -17.63
CA GLU A 154 -16.60 -37.95 -17.73
C GLU A 154 -17.91 -37.14 -17.92
N GLU A 155 -18.04 -36.43 -19.05
CA GLU A 155 -19.37 -36.07 -19.55
C GLU A 155 -19.69 -36.94 -20.76
N GLU A 156 -20.68 -37.82 -20.58
CA GLU A 156 -21.26 -38.63 -21.64
C GLU A 156 -21.57 -37.76 -22.88
N HIS A 157 -21.06 -38.19 -24.04
CA HIS A 157 -21.18 -37.48 -25.31
C HIS A 157 -22.65 -37.22 -25.66
N LYS A 158 -23.16 -36.02 -25.35
CA LYS A 158 -24.44 -35.53 -25.87
C LYS A 158 -24.24 -35.13 -27.33
N SER A 159 -25.05 -35.73 -28.21
CA SER A 159 -25.04 -35.47 -29.66
C SER A 159 -25.06 -33.97 -29.97
N CYS A 160 -23.98 -33.48 -30.60
CA CYS A 160 -23.76 -32.10 -30.99
C CYS A 160 -24.69 -31.59 -32.12
N LEU A 161 -25.67 -32.41 -32.53
CA LEU A 161 -26.68 -32.08 -33.53
C LEU A 161 -28.05 -31.70 -32.93
N LEU A 162 -28.21 -31.76 -31.60
CA LEU A 162 -29.41 -31.28 -30.92
C LEU A 162 -29.18 -29.84 -30.44
N LEU A 163 -29.90 -28.88 -31.05
CA LEU A 163 -29.93 -27.51 -30.56
C LEU A 163 -30.56 -27.51 -29.16
N PRO A 164 -29.88 -26.96 -28.13
CA PRO A 164 -30.48 -26.82 -26.82
C PRO A 164 -31.68 -25.84 -26.90
N PRO A 165 -32.73 -26.05 -26.09
CA PRO A 165 -33.85 -25.11 -26.03
C PRO A 165 -33.34 -23.71 -25.68
N GLU A 166 -33.97 -22.68 -26.24
CA GLU A 166 -33.55 -21.28 -26.07
C GLU A 166 -33.32 -20.95 -24.59
N PRO A 167 -32.16 -20.39 -24.23
CA PRO A 167 -31.83 -20.13 -22.84
C PRO A 167 -32.83 -19.11 -22.27
N LYS A 168 -33.73 -19.59 -21.40
CA LYS A 168 -34.53 -18.70 -20.56
C LYS A 168 -33.55 -17.89 -19.73
N ARG A 169 -33.58 -16.55 -19.87
CA ARG A 169 -32.86 -15.57 -19.04
C ARG A 169 -33.37 -15.65 -17.59
N ILE A 170 -33.06 -16.73 -16.90
CA ILE A 170 -33.10 -16.78 -15.45
C ILE A 170 -31.64 -16.62 -15.08
N GLY A 171 -31.25 -15.38 -14.78
CA GLY A 171 -29.92 -15.08 -14.30
C GLY A 171 -29.60 -16.05 -13.18
N VAL A 172 -28.51 -16.80 -13.34
CA VAL A 172 -27.98 -17.65 -12.28
C VAL A 172 -27.76 -16.72 -11.09
N LEU A 173 -28.65 -16.78 -10.10
CA LEU A 173 -28.42 -16.23 -8.79
C LEU A 173 -27.30 -17.07 -8.20
N VAL A 174 -26.06 -16.68 -8.50
CA VAL A 174 -24.89 -17.10 -7.76
C VAL A 174 -25.22 -16.75 -6.31
N LYS A 175 -25.47 -17.76 -5.48
CA LYS A 175 -25.61 -17.55 -4.03
C LYS A 175 -24.40 -16.71 -3.63
N PRO A 176 -24.58 -15.48 -3.12
CA PRO A 176 -23.44 -14.69 -2.71
C PRO A 176 -22.80 -15.47 -1.58
N VAL A 177 -21.66 -16.09 -1.85
CA VAL A 177 -20.75 -16.53 -0.80
C VAL A 177 -20.55 -15.25 0.02
N LEU A 178 -21.00 -15.23 1.28
CA LEU A 178 -20.78 -14.13 2.20
C LEU A 178 -19.27 -13.98 2.35
N LYS A 179 -18.68 -13.20 1.46
CA LYS A 179 -17.27 -12.91 1.43
C LYS A 179 -17.07 -11.87 2.50
N SER A 180 -16.78 -12.36 3.71
CA SER A 180 -16.51 -11.49 4.86
C SER A 180 -15.50 -10.42 4.45
N ARG A 181 -15.87 -9.15 4.62
CA ARG A 181 -15.02 -8.02 4.22
C ARG A 181 -14.06 -7.60 5.33
N SER A 182 -13.60 -8.57 6.11
CA SER A 182 -12.66 -8.37 7.23
C SER A 182 -11.38 -7.66 6.81
N HIS A 183 -10.99 -7.70 5.53
CA HIS A 183 -9.84 -6.96 5.03
C HIS A 183 -9.98 -5.45 5.18
N ILE A 184 -11.19 -4.89 5.11
CA ILE A 184 -11.42 -3.45 5.32
C ILE A 184 -11.11 -3.05 6.76
N PHE A 185 -11.48 -3.92 7.70
CA PHE A 185 -11.23 -3.71 9.13
C PHE A 185 -9.76 -3.98 9.49
N LEU A 186 -9.12 -4.93 8.81
CA LEU A 186 -7.67 -5.11 8.87
C LEU A 186 -6.91 -3.86 8.37
N GLU A 187 -7.28 -3.34 7.20
CA GLU A 187 -6.73 -2.09 6.65
C GLU A 187 -6.90 -0.92 7.64
N PHE A 188 -8.10 -0.77 8.20
CA PHE A 188 -8.39 0.24 9.21
C PHE A 188 -7.51 0.10 10.47
N ALA A 189 -7.34 -1.12 10.98
CA ALA A 189 -6.52 -1.36 12.17
C ALA A 189 -5.03 -1.05 11.92
N LEU A 190 -4.50 -1.42 10.76
CA LEU A 190 -3.13 -1.07 10.36
C LEU A 190 -2.95 0.45 10.20
N GLN A 191 -3.93 1.14 9.58
CA GLN A 191 -3.91 2.60 9.46
C GLN A 191 -3.97 3.28 10.82
N LEU A 192 -4.82 2.81 11.72
CA LEU A 192 -4.94 3.34 13.07
C LEU A 192 -3.62 3.15 13.85
N LEU A 193 -2.97 1.99 13.71
CA LEU A 193 -1.64 1.76 14.30
C LEU A 193 -0.61 2.76 13.79
N GLY A 194 -0.51 2.93 12.47
CA GLY A 194 0.37 3.93 11.84
C GLY A 194 0.08 5.35 12.33
N ALA A 195 -1.20 5.70 12.47
CA ALA A 195 -1.62 6.99 12.99
C ALA A 195 -1.19 7.19 14.45
N LEU A 196 -1.28 6.15 15.31
CA LEU A 196 -0.86 6.24 16.71
C LEU A 196 0.65 6.35 16.89
N ILE A 197 1.45 5.53 16.19
CA ILE A 197 2.92 5.60 16.30
C ILE A 197 3.49 6.91 15.76
N THR A 198 2.79 7.52 14.79
CA THR A 198 3.13 8.85 14.28
C THR A 198 2.51 9.99 15.13
N GLY A 199 1.64 9.66 16.08
CA GLY A 199 0.94 10.60 16.93
C GLY A 199 1.79 11.18 18.05
N LYS A 200 1.20 12.15 18.78
CA LYS A 200 1.85 12.82 19.91
C LYS A 200 1.94 11.95 21.17
N HIS A 201 1.11 10.91 21.24
CA HIS A 201 0.97 10.06 22.42
C HIS A 201 1.92 8.85 22.42
N PHE A 202 2.65 8.64 21.33
CA PHE A 202 3.67 7.59 21.23
C PHE A 202 5.05 8.25 21.27
N ASP A 203 5.77 8.06 22.37
CA ASP A 203 7.15 8.53 22.48
C ASP A 203 8.08 7.60 21.69
N ARG A 204 8.69 8.13 20.64
CA ARG A 204 9.59 7.40 19.74
C ARG A 204 11.01 7.27 20.29
N ASN A 205 11.30 7.91 21.42
CA ASN A 205 12.58 7.79 22.11
C ASN A 205 12.49 6.91 23.37
N ASP A 206 11.28 6.54 23.79
CA ASP A 206 11.07 5.67 24.95
C ASP A 206 11.20 4.20 24.54
N PRO A 207 12.21 3.46 25.05
CA PRO A 207 12.41 2.06 24.70
C PRO A 207 11.23 1.16 25.10
N GLU A 208 10.48 1.50 26.15
CA GLU A 208 9.31 0.71 26.55
C GLU A 208 8.14 0.92 25.61
N HIS A 209 8.03 2.09 24.98
CA HIS A 209 7.05 2.32 23.91
C HIS A 209 7.43 1.61 22.63
N ILE A 210 8.71 1.60 22.26
CA ILE A 210 9.20 0.88 21.09
C ILE A 210 8.93 -0.62 21.22
N LYS A 211 9.28 -1.25 22.35
CA LYS A 211 9.02 -2.68 22.61
C LYS A 211 7.54 -3.09 22.53
N ARG A 212 6.60 -2.14 22.71
CA ARG A 212 5.17 -2.44 22.54
C ARG A 212 4.81 -2.70 21.07
N LEU A 213 5.70 -2.42 20.12
CA LEU A 213 5.50 -2.69 18.70
C LEU A 213 5.84 -4.14 18.32
N ASP A 214 6.69 -4.84 19.09
CA ASP A 214 7.13 -6.21 18.79
C ASP A 214 5.96 -7.18 18.52
N PRO A 215 4.85 -7.19 19.30
CA PRO A 215 3.72 -8.09 19.04
C PRO A 215 3.00 -7.79 17.72
N PHE A 216 3.15 -6.59 17.17
CA PHE A 216 2.52 -6.19 15.92
C PHE A 216 3.31 -6.64 14.69
N VAL A 217 4.62 -6.76 14.77
CA VAL A 217 5.48 -7.10 13.61
C VAL A 217 5.01 -8.39 12.91
N PRO A 218 4.77 -9.52 13.62
CA PRO A 218 4.27 -10.74 12.99
C PRO A 218 2.89 -10.56 12.32
N LEU A 219 2.01 -9.73 12.90
CA LEU A 219 0.67 -9.45 12.35
C LEU A 219 0.76 -8.61 11.08
N ILE A 220 1.71 -7.67 11.01
CA ILE A 220 1.97 -6.85 9.84
C ILE A 220 2.57 -7.71 8.71
N ILE A 221 3.54 -8.57 9.03
CA ILE A 221 4.11 -9.53 8.06
C ILE A 221 3.00 -10.42 7.51
N ARG A 222 2.13 -10.97 8.38
CA ARG A 222 1.00 -11.79 7.95
C ARG A 222 0.04 -11.05 7.01
N SER A 223 -0.05 -9.73 7.14
CA SER A 223 -0.87 -8.89 6.27
C SER A 223 -0.31 -8.76 4.85
N LEU A 224 1.00 -8.92 4.66
CA LEU A 224 1.67 -8.94 3.35
C LEU A 224 1.33 -10.20 2.55
N GLU A 225 1.14 -11.32 3.25
CA GLU A 225 0.93 -12.67 2.69
C GLU A 225 -0.50 -12.90 2.17
N PHE A 226 -1.44 -11.98 2.42
CA PHE A 226 -2.81 -12.15 1.93
C PHE A 226 -2.89 -12.07 0.39
N LYS A 227 -3.82 -12.82 -0.19
CA LYS A 227 -4.05 -12.88 -1.66
C LYS A 227 -4.47 -11.52 -2.26
N TYR A 228 -4.40 -11.45 -3.59
CA TYR A 228 -4.52 -10.25 -4.44
C TYR A 228 -5.71 -9.31 -4.16
N GLU A 229 -6.86 -9.82 -3.74
CA GLU A 229 -8.07 -9.00 -3.48
C GLU A 229 -7.92 -8.01 -2.32
N LYS A 230 -6.77 -8.05 -1.65
CA LYS A 230 -6.45 -7.36 -0.40
C LYS A 230 -5.17 -6.51 -0.52
N GLU A 231 -4.83 -6.08 -1.73
CA GLU A 231 -3.68 -5.22 -2.05
C GLU A 231 -3.54 -4.01 -1.11
N GLY A 232 -4.67 -3.39 -0.73
CA GLY A 232 -4.69 -2.26 0.21
C GLY A 232 -4.00 -2.58 1.55
N ALA A 233 -4.26 -3.76 2.10
CA ALA A 233 -3.62 -4.20 3.34
C ALA A 233 -2.11 -4.37 3.18
N ARG A 234 -1.65 -4.88 2.02
CA ARG A 234 -0.22 -5.03 1.71
C ARG A 234 0.49 -3.68 1.61
N SER A 235 -0.11 -2.72 0.89
CA SER A 235 0.45 -1.36 0.78
C SER A 235 0.57 -0.70 2.15
N ILE A 236 -0.47 -0.76 2.98
CA ILE A 236 -0.45 -0.16 4.32
C ILE A 236 0.55 -0.88 5.23
N ALA A 237 0.65 -2.20 5.13
CA ALA A 237 1.61 -2.99 5.91
C ALA A 237 3.06 -2.59 5.60
N VAL A 238 3.42 -2.40 4.32
CA VAL A 238 4.76 -1.93 3.97
C VAL A 238 5.02 -0.52 4.46
N ASP A 239 4.06 0.39 4.31
CA ASP A 239 4.18 1.77 4.82
C ASP A 239 4.40 1.77 6.35
N LEU A 240 3.71 0.88 7.06
CA LEU A 240 3.83 0.73 8.51
C LEU A 240 5.19 0.16 8.91
N LEU A 241 5.69 -0.87 8.23
CA LEU A 241 7.04 -1.40 8.44
C LEU A 241 8.10 -0.33 8.19
N ALA A 242 7.93 0.49 7.16
CA ALA A 242 8.82 1.61 6.88
C ALA A 242 8.77 2.67 8.00
N GLN A 243 7.60 2.94 8.59
CA GLN A 243 7.48 3.82 9.75
C GLN A 243 8.16 3.24 10.99
N ILE A 244 7.98 1.94 11.27
CA ILE A 244 8.62 1.25 12.38
C ILE A 244 10.14 1.26 12.21
N SER A 245 10.64 1.02 11.00
CA SER A 245 12.09 1.08 10.72
C SER A 245 12.70 2.44 11.02
N LYS A 246 12.00 3.55 10.75
CA LYS A 246 12.46 4.91 11.10
C LYS A 246 12.51 5.16 12.61
N ILE A 247 11.68 4.46 13.38
CA ILE A 247 11.61 4.58 14.84
C ILE A 247 12.73 3.75 15.47
N GLU A 248 12.84 2.47 15.08
CA GLU A 248 13.82 1.52 15.63
C GLU A 248 15.24 1.74 15.11
N LYS A 249 15.38 2.31 13.91
CA LYS A 249 16.67 2.52 13.20
C LYS A 249 17.42 1.19 13.06
N ASP A 250 18.68 1.15 13.50
CA ASP A 250 19.56 -0.03 13.45
C ASP A 250 18.93 -1.25 14.17
N ALA A 251 18.11 -1.04 15.20
CA ALA A 251 17.43 -2.12 15.91
C ALA A 251 16.34 -2.84 15.08
N PHE A 252 15.99 -2.31 13.90
CA PHE A 252 15.02 -2.93 12.99
C PHE A 252 15.60 -4.13 12.23
N ALA A 253 16.92 -4.34 12.20
CA ALA A 253 17.54 -5.40 11.40
C ALA A 253 16.97 -6.81 11.65
N PRO A 254 16.72 -7.27 12.90
CA PRO A 254 16.07 -8.55 13.17
C PRO A 254 14.64 -8.61 12.62
N HIS A 255 13.87 -7.53 12.72
CA HIS A 255 12.52 -7.45 12.15
C HIS A 255 12.55 -7.49 10.62
N PHE A 256 13.52 -6.83 9.97
CA PHE A 256 13.68 -6.90 8.52
C PHE A 256 13.94 -8.34 8.05
N ARG A 257 14.76 -9.12 8.77
CA ARG A 257 14.98 -10.54 8.48
C ARG A 257 13.69 -11.37 8.52
N MET A 258 12.75 -11.03 9.41
CA MET A 258 11.43 -11.69 9.47
C MET A 258 10.51 -11.27 8.32
N VAL A 259 10.61 -10.02 7.84
CA VAL A 259 9.80 -9.47 6.75
C VAL A 259 10.25 -10.00 5.39
N LEU A 260 11.55 -10.25 5.23
CA LEU A 260 12.21 -10.51 3.96
C LEU A 260 11.61 -11.69 3.16
N PRO A 261 11.28 -12.86 3.75
CA PRO A 261 10.66 -13.97 3.01
C PRO A 261 9.31 -13.59 2.38
N ALA A 262 8.49 -12.79 3.09
CA ALA A 262 7.20 -12.34 2.58
C ALA A 262 7.38 -11.37 1.41
N LEU A 263 8.36 -10.46 1.48
CA LEU A 263 8.69 -9.55 0.37
C LEU A 263 9.21 -10.32 -0.84
N ARG A 264 10.14 -11.28 -0.63
CA ARG A 264 10.64 -12.15 -1.69
C ARG A 264 9.50 -12.87 -2.40
N ALA A 265 8.57 -13.46 -1.65
CA ALA A 265 7.41 -14.15 -2.22
C ALA A 265 6.52 -13.22 -3.07
N ILE A 266 6.39 -11.94 -2.68
CA ILE A 266 5.65 -10.95 -3.46
C ILE A 266 6.35 -10.68 -4.79
N PHE A 267 7.66 -10.44 -4.81
CA PHE A 267 8.39 -10.12 -6.05
C PHE A 267 8.58 -11.33 -6.96
N ALA A 268 8.74 -12.53 -6.39
CA ALA A 268 8.88 -13.77 -7.15
C ALA A 268 7.54 -14.28 -7.73
N SER A 269 6.41 -13.68 -7.35
CA SER A 269 5.10 -14.09 -7.87
C SER A 269 4.94 -13.68 -9.34
N GLU A 270 4.63 -14.65 -10.20
CA GLU A 270 4.30 -14.42 -11.62
C GLU A 270 3.15 -13.42 -11.82
N SER A 271 2.27 -13.32 -10.82
CA SER A 271 1.12 -12.42 -10.80
C SER A 271 1.39 -11.06 -10.13
N LEU A 272 2.66 -10.65 -9.97
CA LEU A 272 3.02 -9.37 -9.33
C LEU A 272 2.30 -8.17 -9.95
N PHE A 273 2.35 -8.03 -11.28
CA PHE A 273 1.77 -6.90 -12.00
C PHE A 273 0.24 -6.98 -12.15
N SER A 274 -0.35 -8.17 -12.10
CA SER A 274 -1.80 -8.34 -12.16
C SER A 274 -2.48 -8.14 -10.80
N ASN A 275 -1.78 -8.46 -9.72
CA ASN A 275 -2.31 -8.41 -8.35
C ASN A 275 -2.03 -7.11 -7.61
N ASN A 276 -1.21 -6.23 -8.18
CA ASN A 276 -0.81 -4.98 -7.55
C ASN A 276 -0.88 -3.84 -8.56
N SER A 277 -1.46 -2.73 -8.13
CA SER A 277 -1.35 -1.47 -8.85
C SER A 277 0.11 -0.99 -8.89
N GLU A 278 0.40 -0.14 -9.88
CA GLU A 278 1.66 0.60 -10.01
C GLU A 278 2.08 1.26 -8.69
N ARG A 279 1.11 1.89 -8.02
CA ARG A 279 1.32 2.56 -6.73
C ARG A 279 1.80 1.59 -5.65
N THR A 280 1.22 0.40 -5.57
CA THR A 280 1.60 -0.59 -4.54
C THR A 280 2.97 -1.18 -4.83
N ILE A 281 3.26 -1.53 -6.08
CA ILE A 281 4.59 -2.03 -6.46
C ILE A 281 5.67 -0.99 -6.12
N SER A 282 5.45 0.27 -6.54
CA SER A 282 6.36 1.36 -6.19
C SER A 282 6.46 1.60 -4.69
N GLY A 283 5.34 1.53 -3.98
CA GLY A 283 5.29 1.63 -2.51
C GLY A 283 6.10 0.54 -1.83
N ILE A 284 6.07 -0.70 -2.33
CA ILE A 284 6.88 -1.80 -1.82
C ILE A 284 8.37 -1.48 -2.00
N CYS A 285 8.80 -1.10 -3.22
CA CYS A 285 10.19 -0.75 -3.49
C CYS A 285 10.70 0.41 -2.61
N TYR A 286 9.94 1.50 -2.50
CA TYR A 286 10.30 2.63 -1.64
C TYR A 286 10.27 2.28 -0.15
N GLY A 287 9.35 1.40 0.26
CA GLY A 287 9.28 0.88 1.62
C GLY A 287 10.54 0.11 1.99
N ILE A 288 10.98 -0.81 1.14
CA ILE A 288 12.23 -1.57 1.35
C ILE A 288 13.43 -0.63 1.37
N ALA A 289 13.50 0.33 0.44
CA ALA A 289 14.58 1.31 0.42
C ALA A 289 14.62 2.11 1.73
N THR A 290 13.46 2.53 2.24
CA THR A 290 13.34 3.24 3.51
C THR A 290 13.79 2.39 4.70
N MET A 291 13.44 1.10 4.70
CA MET A 291 13.88 0.16 5.75
C MET A 291 15.40 -0.01 5.73
N LEU A 292 15.99 -0.25 4.56
CA LEU A 292 17.44 -0.34 4.38
C LEU A 292 18.15 0.95 4.84
N GLN A 293 17.64 2.11 4.45
CA GLN A 293 18.17 3.41 4.86
C GLN A 293 18.15 3.59 6.38
N SER A 294 17.10 3.11 7.04
CA SER A 294 16.92 3.31 8.48
C SER A 294 17.83 2.41 9.33
N MET A 295 18.26 1.27 8.79
CA MET A 295 19.15 0.31 9.46
C MET A 295 20.63 0.68 9.42
N GLY A 296 21.03 1.67 8.63
CA GLY A 296 22.43 2.11 8.56
C GLY A 296 23.39 0.99 8.14
N GLU A 297 24.49 0.81 8.88
CA GLU A 297 25.52 -0.18 8.57
C GLU A 297 25.03 -1.64 8.72
N GLU A 298 24.02 -1.89 9.57
CA GLU A 298 23.42 -3.21 9.77
C GLU A 298 22.76 -3.77 8.49
N ALA A 299 22.45 -2.89 7.53
CA ALA A 299 21.96 -3.29 6.21
C ALA A 299 22.95 -4.22 5.47
N ARG A 300 24.26 -4.13 5.74
CA ARG A 300 25.26 -5.02 5.10
C ARG A 300 25.08 -6.48 5.51
N GLU A 301 24.71 -6.75 6.76
CA GLU A 301 24.45 -8.13 7.19
C GLU A 301 23.24 -8.74 6.48
N VAL A 302 22.29 -7.90 6.06
CA VAL A 302 21.11 -8.33 5.31
C VAL A 302 21.47 -8.76 3.89
N PHE A 303 22.49 -8.15 3.28
CA PHE A 303 22.90 -8.49 1.92
C PHE A 303 23.52 -9.89 1.81
N ALA A 304 24.04 -10.43 2.90
CA ALA A 304 24.52 -11.81 2.96
C ALA A 304 23.39 -12.87 2.96
N LEU A 305 22.12 -12.46 3.13
CA LEU A 305 20.99 -13.38 3.20
C LEU A 305 20.55 -13.82 1.79
N GLU A 306 20.36 -15.13 1.62
CA GLU A 306 19.89 -15.71 0.35
C GLU A 306 18.54 -15.13 -0.11
N ASP A 307 17.63 -14.87 0.84
CA ASP A 307 16.33 -14.27 0.52
C ASP A 307 16.47 -12.85 -0.06
N PHE A 308 17.48 -12.09 0.38
CA PHE A 308 17.72 -10.73 -0.12
C PHE A 308 18.35 -10.77 -1.51
N CYS A 309 19.29 -11.69 -1.74
CA CYS A 309 19.82 -11.97 -3.06
C CYS A 309 18.71 -12.30 -4.05
N ALA A 310 17.82 -13.25 -3.71
CA ALA A 310 16.71 -13.62 -4.57
C ALA A 310 15.72 -12.45 -4.81
N LEU A 311 15.46 -11.63 -3.79
CA LEU A 311 14.66 -10.43 -3.94
C LEU A 311 15.34 -9.43 -4.90
N PHE A 312 16.64 -9.21 -4.76
CA PHE A 312 17.39 -8.30 -5.60
C PHE A 312 17.37 -8.73 -7.08
N ASP A 313 17.59 -10.02 -7.34
CA ASP A 313 17.59 -10.57 -8.69
C ASP A 313 16.19 -10.43 -9.34
N SER A 314 15.12 -10.49 -8.53
CA SER A 314 13.74 -10.23 -8.99
C SER A 314 13.42 -8.76 -9.32
N LEU A 315 14.37 -7.82 -9.13
CA LEU A 315 14.18 -6.41 -9.49
C LEU A 315 14.40 -6.13 -10.99
N GLU A 316 15.02 -7.04 -11.74
CA GLU A 316 15.28 -6.84 -13.17
C GLU A 316 14.01 -6.49 -13.98
N PRO A 317 12.89 -7.23 -13.88
CA PRO A 317 11.68 -6.92 -14.64
C PRO A 317 11.08 -5.56 -14.29
N LEU A 318 11.28 -5.10 -13.05
CA LEU A 318 10.79 -3.80 -12.57
C LEU A 318 11.64 -2.66 -13.12
N MET A 319 12.96 -2.84 -13.16
CA MET A 319 13.90 -1.91 -13.80
C MET A 319 13.64 -1.79 -15.31
N LYS A 320 13.14 -2.86 -15.94
CA LYS A 320 12.82 -2.92 -17.37
C LYS A 320 11.33 -2.77 -17.68
N CYS A 321 10.55 -2.19 -16.77
CA CYS A 321 9.10 -2.04 -16.95
C CYS A 321 8.78 -0.95 -18.00
N GLU A 322 8.31 -1.34 -19.18
CA GLU A 322 7.98 -0.40 -20.27
C GLU A 322 6.75 0.48 -19.95
N GLY A 323 5.78 -0.07 -19.23
CA GLY A 323 4.47 0.57 -19.01
C GLY A 323 4.42 1.62 -17.88
N SER A 324 5.48 1.74 -17.07
CA SER A 324 5.48 2.63 -15.90
C SER A 324 6.87 3.20 -15.61
N SER A 325 6.97 4.53 -15.60
CA SER A 325 8.17 5.22 -15.13
C SER A 325 8.26 5.23 -13.59
N ALA A 326 7.14 5.16 -12.87
CA ALA A 326 7.15 5.13 -11.40
C ALA A 326 7.71 3.81 -10.85
N ILE A 327 7.36 2.67 -11.47
CA ILE A 327 7.92 1.37 -11.11
C ILE A 327 9.43 1.36 -11.35
N ARG A 328 9.87 1.79 -12.54
CA ARG A 328 11.31 1.92 -12.86
C ARG A 328 12.05 2.79 -11.87
N LEU A 329 11.53 4.00 -11.59
CA LEU A 329 12.15 4.91 -10.63
C LEU A 329 12.23 4.30 -9.23
N SER A 330 11.18 3.62 -8.77
CA SER A 330 11.14 3.00 -7.45
C SER A 330 12.11 1.84 -7.31
N ALA A 331 12.24 0.98 -8.32
CA ALA A 331 13.22 -0.10 -8.36
C ALA A 331 14.65 0.44 -8.42
N ALA A 332 14.90 1.46 -9.25
CA ALA A 332 16.20 2.14 -9.31
C ALA A 332 16.55 2.85 -8.00
N SER A 333 15.55 3.40 -7.29
CA SER A 333 15.76 4.01 -5.98
C SER A 333 16.15 2.96 -4.93
N LEU A 334 15.50 1.80 -4.95
CA LEU A 334 15.87 0.66 -4.09
C LEU A 334 17.30 0.18 -4.37
N ILE A 335 17.67 -0.04 -5.64
CA ILE A 335 19.03 -0.43 -6.01
C ILE A 335 20.05 0.64 -5.59
N GLY A 336 19.72 1.92 -5.81
CA GLY A 336 20.57 3.02 -5.35
C GLY A 336 20.77 3.02 -3.83
N GLN A 337 19.74 2.65 -3.07
CA GLN A 337 19.86 2.47 -1.62
C GLN A 337 20.66 1.22 -1.23
N CYS A 338 20.64 0.14 -2.02
CA CYS A 338 21.55 -0.97 -1.78
C CYS A 338 23.01 -0.55 -1.99
N LEU A 339 23.27 0.26 -3.03
CA LEU A 339 24.60 0.75 -3.37
C LEU A 339 25.15 1.79 -2.39
N SER A 340 24.30 2.52 -1.64
CA SER A 340 24.79 3.42 -0.58
C SER A 340 25.45 2.66 0.56
N HIS A 341 25.11 1.38 0.74
CA HIS A 341 25.76 0.46 1.68
C HIS A 341 26.62 -0.57 0.94
N TYR A 342 27.38 -0.12 -0.08
CA TYR A 342 28.15 -0.98 -0.97
C TYR A 342 28.93 -2.08 -0.23
N ASP A 343 28.73 -3.32 -0.67
CA ASP A 343 29.44 -4.51 -0.19
C ASP A 343 29.98 -5.29 -1.40
N LEU A 344 31.29 -5.55 -1.41
CA LEU A 344 31.98 -6.30 -2.44
C LEU A 344 31.51 -7.75 -2.54
N ALA A 345 31.08 -8.35 -1.43
CA ALA A 345 30.56 -9.72 -1.43
C ALA A 345 29.20 -9.80 -2.11
N PHE A 346 28.38 -8.76 -1.97
CA PHE A 346 27.05 -8.70 -2.58
C PHE A 346 27.09 -8.23 -4.03
N PHE A 347 27.83 -7.16 -4.34
CA PHE A 347 27.99 -6.59 -5.68
C PHE A 347 29.17 -7.25 -6.40
N THR A 348 29.00 -8.52 -6.76
CA THR A 348 29.97 -9.25 -7.58
C THR A 348 30.15 -8.58 -8.95
N PRO A 349 31.28 -8.85 -9.65
CA PRO A 349 31.49 -8.33 -11.01
C PRO A 349 30.36 -8.69 -11.98
N GLU A 350 29.71 -9.84 -11.78
CA GLU A 350 28.55 -10.31 -12.56
C GLU A 350 27.33 -9.40 -12.31
N ARG A 351 26.96 -9.18 -11.04
CA ARG A 351 25.86 -8.28 -10.66
C ARG A 351 26.11 -6.84 -11.10
N ALA A 352 27.35 -6.37 -11.01
CA ALA A 352 27.72 -5.05 -11.52
C ALA A 352 27.48 -4.93 -13.03
N SER A 353 27.81 -5.97 -13.80
CA SER A 353 27.56 -6.04 -15.25
C SER A 353 26.06 -6.09 -15.58
N GLU A 354 25.27 -6.86 -14.81
CA GLU A 354 23.81 -6.91 -14.96
C GLU A 354 23.17 -5.55 -14.66
N LEU A 355 23.55 -4.91 -13.56
CA LEU A 355 23.10 -3.58 -13.18
C LEU A 355 23.42 -2.53 -14.24
N MET A 356 24.63 -2.58 -14.82
CA MET A 356 24.97 -1.75 -15.97
C MET A 356 23.99 -2.00 -17.13
N GLY A 357 23.69 -3.26 -17.44
CA GLY A 357 22.71 -3.63 -18.44
C GLY A 357 21.32 -3.06 -18.17
N TRP A 358 20.84 -3.14 -16.92
CA TRP A 358 19.53 -2.62 -16.50
C TRP A 358 19.46 -1.10 -16.59
N CYS A 359 20.50 -0.39 -16.15
CA CYS A 359 20.57 1.08 -16.23
C CYS A 359 20.69 1.56 -17.68
N CYS A 360 21.52 0.93 -18.50
CA CYS A 360 21.62 1.24 -19.93
C CYS A 360 20.29 1.02 -20.66
N TRP A 361 19.53 -0.04 -20.31
CA TRP A 361 18.20 -0.26 -20.85
C TRP A 361 17.25 0.89 -20.50
N GLN A 362 17.25 1.35 -19.24
CA GLN A 362 16.40 2.46 -18.81
C GLN A 362 16.70 3.77 -19.52
N LEU A 363 17.98 4.08 -19.73
CA LEU A 363 18.40 5.28 -20.46
C LEU A 363 18.04 5.21 -21.96
N ARG A 364 17.88 4.00 -22.50
CA ARG A 364 17.47 3.78 -23.89
C ARG A 364 15.94 3.76 -24.04
N ASP A 365 15.27 4.80 -23.55
CA ASP A 365 13.82 4.97 -23.64
C ASP A 365 13.44 6.18 -24.50
N LYS A 366 12.44 6.02 -25.37
CA LYS A 366 11.89 7.09 -26.22
C LYS A 366 11.16 8.16 -25.41
N GLN A 367 10.67 7.84 -24.21
CA GLN A 367 10.03 8.78 -23.29
C GLN A 367 10.73 8.75 -21.92
N LEU A 368 12.05 8.93 -21.94
CA LEU A 368 12.88 8.91 -20.73
C LEU A 368 12.45 10.02 -19.74
N ALA A 369 12.00 9.61 -18.56
CA ALA A 369 11.72 10.52 -17.46
C ALA A 369 13.02 11.01 -16.81
N GLU A 370 13.14 12.31 -16.57
CA GLU A 370 14.35 12.94 -15.99
C GLU A 370 14.79 12.30 -14.67
N ASN A 371 13.84 11.99 -13.79
CA ASN A 371 14.12 11.35 -12.50
C ASN A 371 14.69 9.94 -12.66
N VAL A 372 14.20 9.18 -13.65
CA VAL A 372 14.69 7.82 -13.96
C VAL A 372 16.10 7.90 -14.53
N ALA A 373 16.33 8.82 -15.46
CA ALA A 373 17.66 9.06 -16.04
C ALA A 373 18.68 9.45 -14.98
N LEU A 374 18.32 10.38 -14.09
CA LEU A 374 19.18 10.84 -13.00
C LEU A 374 19.54 9.68 -12.07
N GLN A 375 18.56 8.86 -11.68
CA GLN A 375 18.81 7.75 -10.75
C GLN A 375 19.64 6.64 -11.41
N ALA A 376 19.36 6.28 -12.66
CA ALA A 376 20.18 5.34 -13.43
C ALA A 376 21.63 5.83 -13.58
N SER A 377 21.82 7.12 -13.82
CA SER A 377 23.14 7.74 -13.95
C SER A 377 23.92 7.69 -12.63
N LYS A 378 23.26 7.95 -11.49
CA LYS A 378 23.87 7.80 -10.15
C LYS A 378 24.31 6.37 -9.89
N ILE A 379 23.49 5.38 -10.24
CA ILE A 379 23.83 3.96 -10.10
C ILE A 379 25.08 3.62 -10.92
N LEU A 380 25.09 4.01 -12.20
CA LEU A 380 26.24 3.78 -13.08
C LEU A 380 27.51 4.45 -12.57
N MET A 381 27.40 5.66 -12.03
CA MET A 381 28.52 6.39 -11.45
C MET A 381 29.09 5.68 -10.20
N VAL A 382 28.25 5.13 -9.32
CA VAL A 382 28.74 4.39 -8.15
C VAL A 382 29.40 3.08 -8.58
N ILE A 383 28.74 2.32 -9.45
CA ILE A 383 29.25 1.02 -9.92
C ILE A 383 30.56 1.18 -10.68
N SER A 384 30.74 2.26 -11.46
CA SER A 384 31.94 2.46 -12.29
C SER A 384 33.26 2.49 -11.51
N HIS A 385 33.23 2.85 -10.22
CA HIS A 385 34.40 2.81 -9.34
C HIS A 385 34.87 1.39 -9.00
N HIS A 386 34.02 0.39 -9.24
CA HIS A 386 34.24 -1.00 -8.88
C HIS A 386 34.32 -1.93 -10.10
N LEU A 387 34.22 -1.39 -11.31
CA LEU A 387 34.32 -2.15 -12.56
C LEU A 387 35.76 -2.49 -12.90
N THR A 388 35.95 -3.65 -13.55
CA THR A 388 37.21 -3.94 -14.23
C THR A 388 37.41 -3.02 -15.44
N HIS A 389 38.64 -2.89 -15.92
CA HIS A 389 38.94 -2.07 -17.10
C HIS A 389 38.14 -2.48 -18.34
N GLU A 390 37.93 -3.79 -18.53
CA GLU A 390 37.13 -4.33 -19.63
C GLU A 390 35.66 -3.92 -19.50
N GLN A 391 35.06 -4.13 -18.33
CA GLN A 391 33.68 -3.74 -18.05
C GLN A 391 33.46 -2.23 -18.18
N PHE A 392 34.42 -1.42 -17.72
CA PHE A 392 34.37 0.03 -17.86
C PHE A 392 34.40 0.45 -19.34
N THR A 393 35.21 -0.21 -20.17
CA THR A 393 35.26 0.04 -21.61
C THR A 393 33.90 -0.27 -22.26
N THR A 394 33.32 -1.43 -21.94
CA THR A 394 31.97 -1.80 -22.40
C THR A 394 30.89 -0.81 -21.94
N LEU A 395 31.01 -0.25 -20.73
CA LEU A 395 30.10 0.78 -20.23
C LEU A 395 30.16 2.04 -21.11
N VAL A 396 31.37 2.52 -21.41
CA VAL A 396 31.58 3.72 -22.23
C VAL A 396 31.02 3.53 -23.64
N GLU A 397 31.23 2.36 -24.25
CA GLU A 397 30.66 2.03 -25.56
C GLU A 397 29.12 2.04 -25.53
N LYS A 398 28.50 1.41 -24.52
CA LYS A 398 27.04 1.42 -24.34
C LYS A 398 26.49 2.82 -24.15
N LEU A 399 27.16 3.67 -23.36
CA LEU A 399 26.77 5.07 -23.17
C LEU A 399 26.88 5.87 -24.46
N ALA A 400 27.92 5.68 -25.26
CA ALA A 400 28.04 6.33 -26.57
C ALA A 400 26.87 5.95 -27.49
N HIS A 401 26.48 4.68 -27.53
CA HIS A 401 25.30 4.23 -28.28
C HIS A 401 23.99 4.87 -27.78
N ILE A 402 23.83 5.03 -26.47
CA ILE A 402 22.67 5.71 -25.87
C ILE A 402 22.63 7.19 -26.27
N CYS A 403 23.75 7.90 -26.19
CA CYS A 403 23.83 9.29 -26.64
C CYS A 403 23.47 9.44 -28.12
N HIS A 404 23.97 8.54 -28.98
CA HIS A 404 23.57 8.51 -30.39
C HIS A 404 22.07 8.25 -30.58
N PHE A 405 21.49 7.35 -29.78
CA PHE A 405 20.05 7.08 -29.80
C PHE A 405 19.23 8.31 -29.39
N GLU A 406 19.60 9.01 -28.31
CA GLU A 406 18.93 10.24 -27.87
C GLU A 406 19.00 11.34 -28.92
N ILE A 407 20.18 11.60 -29.49
CA ILE A 407 20.37 12.63 -30.52
C ILE A 407 19.50 12.33 -31.76
N SER A 408 19.39 11.06 -32.16
CA SER A 408 18.61 10.67 -33.34
C SER A 408 17.10 10.69 -33.12
N HIS A 409 16.63 10.39 -31.91
CA HIS A 409 15.19 10.25 -31.62
C HIS A 409 14.59 11.45 -30.87
N GLN A 410 15.40 12.30 -30.24
CA GLN A 410 14.97 13.48 -29.47
C GLN A 410 15.84 14.74 -29.72
N PRO A 411 16.06 15.17 -30.98
CA PRO A 411 17.01 16.24 -31.30
C PRO A 411 16.73 17.58 -30.58
N ASN A 412 15.46 17.92 -30.37
CA ASN A 412 15.07 19.19 -29.73
C ASN A 412 15.28 19.23 -28.20
N LEU A 413 15.31 18.08 -27.52
CA LEU A 413 15.56 17.97 -26.08
C LEU A 413 17.05 17.83 -25.80
N SER A 414 17.77 17.04 -26.60
CA SER A 414 19.22 16.88 -26.51
C SER A 414 19.97 18.21 -26.70
N LEU A 415 19.48 19.09 -27.60
CA LEU A 415 20.03 20.43 -27.77
C LEU A 415 19.87 21.30 -26.51
N LYS A 416 18.74 21.22 -25.78
CA LYS A 416 18.54 21.98 -24.52
C LYS A 416 19.49 21.55 -23.40
N VAL A 417 19.87 20.28 -23.35
CA VAL A 417 20.80 19.73 -22.34
C VAL A 417 22.24 20.11 -22.68
N CYS A 418 22.67 20.01 -23.94
CA CYS A 418 24.00 20.43 -24.37
C CYS A 418 24.25 21.96 -24.22
N PHE A 419 23.22 22.80 -24.34
CA PHE A 419 23.35 24.26 -24.17
C PHE A 419 23.13 24.77 -22.73
N ARG A 420 22.92 23.88 -21.76
CA ARG A 420 23.03 24.19 -20.31
C ARG A 420 24.36 23.68 -19.78
N SER A 421 25.46 24.25 -20.27
CA SER A 421 26.74 24.19 -19.54
C SER A 421 26.59 24.92 -18.20
N PRO A 422 27.22 24.44 -17.11
CA PRO A 422 27.23 25.18 -15.86
C PRO A 422 27.93 26.50 -16.12
N GLN A 423 27.29 27.61 -15.76
CA GLN A 423 28.05 28.84 -15.55
C GLN A 423 29.06 28.54 -14.45
N ILE A 424 30.31 28.33 -14.85
CA ILE A 424 31.47 28.32 -13.97
C ILE A 424 31.51 29.74 -13.39
N SER A 425 31.01 29.90 -12.18
CA SER A 425 31.21 31.10 -11.38
C SER A 425 32.68 31.14 -10.96
N ASN A 426 33.40 32.13 -11.48
CA ASN A 426 34.74 32.55 -11.03
C ASN A 426 34.75 32.90 -9.54
#